data_AF-A0A2Z6Q5Y5-F1
#
_entry.id   AF-A0A2Z6Q5Y5-F1
#
_cell.length_a   1.000
_cell.length_b   1.000
_cell.length_c   1.000
_cell.angle_alpha   90.00
_cell.angle_beta   90.00
_cell.angle_gamma   90.00
#
_symmetry.space_group_name_H-M   'P 1'
#
loop_
_entity.id
_entity.type
_entity.pdbx_description
1 polymer ?
#
loop_
_entity_poly.entity_id
_entity_poly.type
_entity_poly.pdbx_seq_one_letter_code
_entity_poly.pdbx_strand_id
1 'polypeptide(L)'
;MNSVRILQIQVVFPAFRSFLRSSSTYSHNTSIDQNGSSARISRFSKELASGPGLDDFIITSLETEELNLDSQNKLNSDEKKSKKTPYPRLPEWLKTKIPVGTNFARIKNDLRGLNLHTVCEEARCPNIGDCWGGGEHNTATATIMLMGDECTRGCRFCSVKTNKTPKPLDQNEPENVAHAISKWGLDYVVLTSVDRDDLSGGGSEHFAKTVRLLKKKAPHILVECLTGDFQGNLDCVAKVATSGLDVYAHNIETVENLTSHVRDRRATFRQSLNVLEHAKKVKPSLITKTSIMLGVGETDEEVLDAMKELRKISVDCVTLGQYMRPTKRHMKVHEYIAPEKFDYWAKIGNDLGFLYTASGPLVRSSYKAGEFYIGNILRSKQSSSSNLT
;
A
#
# COMPACT_ATOMS: atom_id res chain seq x y z
N MET A 1 64.38 -38.60 -30.62
CA MET A 1 63.57 -38.22 -31.79
C MET A 1 62.26 -37.60 -31.30
N ASN A 2 62.06 -36.32 -31.63
CA ASN A 2 60.84 -35.47 -31.69
C ASN A 2 59.83 -35.57 -30.52
N SER A 3 59.65 -34.60 -29.61
CA SER A 3 59.49 -33.13 -29.68
C SER A 3 58.27 -32.66 -30.49
N VAL A 4 57.19 -32.29 -29.78
CA VAL A 4 56.17 -31.30 -30.20
C VAL A 4 55.74 -30.49 -28.98
N ARG A 5 55.56 -29.19 -29.23
CA ARG A 5 55.66 -28.05 -28.32
C ARG A 5 54.37 -27.62 -27.63
N ILE A 6 54.59 -26.98 -26.50
CA ILE A 6 53.71 -26.10 -25.70
C ILE A 6 53.37 -24.82 -26.49
N LEU A 7 52.11 -24.34 -26.37
CA LEU A 7 51.74 -22.96 -26.68
C LEU A 7 50.81 -22.42 -25.59
N GLN A 8 51.39 -21.65 -24.67
CA GLN A 8 50.71 -20.68 -23.82
C GLN A 8 50.36 -19.45 -24.66
N ILE A 9 49.13 -18.95 -24.54
CA ILE A 9 48.74 -17.62 -25.04
C ILE A 9 48.60 -16.70 -23.82
N GLN A 10 49.63 -15.87 -23.62
CA GLN A 10 49.55 -14.62 -22.86
C GLN A 10 48.95 -13.55 -23.77
N VAL A 11 47.92 -12.84 -23.30
CA VAL A 11 47.51 -11.57 -23.92
C VAL A 11 47.99 -10.44 -23.01
N VAL A 12 48.95 -9.69 -23.53
CA VAL A 12 49.63 -8.55 -22.92
C VAL A 12 48.86 -7.27 -23.24
N PHE A 13 48.64 -6.43 -22.22
CA PHE A 13 48.17 -5.04 -22.34
C PHE A 13 49.22 -4.15 -23.04
N PRO A 14 48.83 -3.28 -23.98
CA PRO A 14 49.64 -2.13 -24.34
C PRO A 14 49.08 -0.85 -23.71
N ALA A 15 49.91 -0.19 -22.90
CA ALA A 15 49.80 1.23 -22.62
C ALA A 15 50.20 2.02 -23.87
N PHE A 16 49.43 3.03 -24.28
CA PHE A 16 49.91 4.03 -25.23
C PHE A 16 49.43 5.45 -24.92
N ARG A 17 50.37 6.35 -25.16
CA ARG A 17 50.46 7.77 -24.80
C ARG A 17 49.42 8.68 -25.46
N SER A 18 49.24 9.83 -24.81
CA SER A 18 48.65 11.06 -25.34
C SER A 18 49.24 11.47 -26.69
N PHE A 19 48.39 11.91 -27.61
CA PHE A 19 48.78 12.88 -28.64
C PHE A 19 47.60 13.78 -29.00
N LEU A 20 47.86 15.09 -28.94
CA LEU A 20 47.00 16.18 -29.35
C LEU A 20 46.58 16.05 -30.82
N ARG A 21 45.31 16.35 -31.11
CA ARG A 21 44.87 16.80 -32.43
C ARG A 21 43.82 17.91 -32.30
N SER A 22 44.31 19.13 -32.51
CA SER A 22 43.79 20.15 -33.43
C SER A 22 42.31 20.00 -33.82
N SER A 23 41.48 20.87 -33.25
CA SER A 23 40.10 21.12 -33.67
C SER A 23 40.10 22.26 -34.68
N SER A 24 39.78 21.94 -35.94
CA SER A 24 39.48 22.92 -36.97
C SER A 24 38.17 23.65 -36.68
N THR A 25 38.23 24.98 -36.78
CA THR A 25 37.16 25.95 -36.71
C THR A 25 36.05 25.70 -37.73
N TYR A 26 34.79 25.68 -37.28
CA TYR A 26 33.66 26.13 -38.10
C TYR A 26 32.75 27.00 -37.25
N SER A 27 32.67 28.26 -37.68
CA SER A 27 31.88 29.34 -37.12
C SER A 27 30.41 29.23 -37.52
N HIS A 28 29.50 29.32 -36.55
CA HIS A 28 28.17 29.89 -36.78
C HIS A 28 27.79 30.79 -35.60
N ASN A 29 27.71 32.09 -35.90
CA ASN A 29 27.12 33.11 -35.06
C ASN A 29 25.62 32.84 -34.87
N THR A 30 25.15 32.84 -33.63
CA THR A 30 23.81 33.32 -33.27
C THR A 30 23.86 33.94 -31.87
N SER A 31 23.53 35.22 -31.82
CA SER A 31 23.41 36.08 -30.64
C SER A 31 22.30 35.61 -29.71
N ILE A 32 22.61 35.43 -28.42
CA ILE A 32 21.63 35.17 -27.36
C ILE A 32 21.39 36.48 -26.58
N ASP A 33 20.17 37.00 -26.69
CA ASP A 33 19.65 38.10 -25.87
C ASP A 33 19.55 37.68 -24.39
N GLN A 34 20.26 38.36 -23.50
CA GLN A 34 20.33 38.07 -22.06
C GLN A 34 19.39 38.89 -21.14
N ASN A 35 18.41 39.64 -21.64
CA ASN A 35 17.67 40.60 -20.79
C ASN A 35 16.22 40.24 -20.39
N GLY A 36 15.73 39.01 -20.64
CA GLY A 36 14.32 38.66 -20.40
C GLY A 36 13.98 37.83 -19.14
N SER A 37 14.92 37.05 -18.59
CA SER A 37 14.58 36.00 -17.60
C SER A 37 14.67 36.47 -16.13
N SER A 38 15.53 37.45 -15.83
CA SER A 38 15.78 37.94 -14.46
C SER A 38 14.58 38.70 -13.85
N ALA A 39 13.87 39.50 -14.67
CA ALA A 39 12.74 40.32 -14.21
C ALA A 39 11.48 39.49 -13.88
N ARG A 40 11.32 38.31 -14.49
CA ARG A 40 10.16 37.44 -14.29
C ARG A 40 10.28 36.63 -12.99
N ILE A 41 11.50 36.26 -12.63
CA ILE A 41 11.83 35.54 -11.40
C ILE A 41 11.71 36.48 -10.18
N SER A 42 12.12 37.75 -10.31
CA SER A 42 12.00 38.72 -9.21
C SER A 42 10.56 39.12 -8.90
N ARG A 43 9.68 39.12 -9.91
CA ARG A 43 8.24 39.41 -9.74
C ARG A 43 7.49 38.27 -9.05
N PHE A 44 7.79 37.02 -9.44
CA PHE A 44 7.20 35.82 -8.83
C PHE A 44 7.61 35.66 -7.36
N SER A 45 8.87 35.94 -7.01
CA SER A 45 9.33 35.92 -5.61
C SER A 45 8.71 37.04 -4.76
N LYS A 46 8.34 38.18 -5.35
CA LYS A 46 7.60 39.25 -4.64
C LYS A 46 6.14 38.89 -4.36
N GLU A 47 5.46 38.22 -5.30
CA GLU A 47 4.08 37.74 -5.10
C GLU A 47 3.99 36.63 -4.04
N LEU A 48 5.02 35.78 -3.91
CA LEU A 48 5.08 34.76 -2.86
C LEU A 48 5.28 35.34 -1.45
N ALA A 49 5.93 36.50 -1.35
CA ALA A 49 6.24 37.14 -0.07
C ALA A 49 5.02 37.88 0.54
N SER A 50 4.03 38.21 -0.28
CA SER A 50 2.79 38.87 0.14
C SER A 50 1.57 37.95 0.07
N GLY A 51 1.75 36.64 0.31
CA GLY A 51 0.70 35.64 0.20
C GLY A 51 -0.59 35.99 0.97
N PRO A 52 -1.75 35.45 0.54
CA PRO A 52 -3.05 35.87 1.03
C PRO A 52 -3.20 35.67 2.54
N GLY A 53 -3.90 36.61 3.19
CA GLY A 53 -4.18 36.58 4.61
C GLY A 53 -5.21 35.51 4.96
N LEU A 54 -5.37 35.20 6.25
CA LEU A 54 -6.38 34.26 6.73
C LEU A 54 -7.82 34.72 6.34
N ASP A 55 -8.02 36.02 6.18
CA ASP A 55 -9.29 36.65 5.82
C ASP A 55 -9.70 36.38 4.36
N ASP A 56 -8.74 36.11 3.47
CA ASP A 56 -9.01 35.73 2.07
C ASP A 56 -9.63 34.32 1.96
N PHE A 57 -9.59 33.54 3.04
CA PHE A 57 -10.17 32.18 3.12
C PHE A 57 -11.46 32.12 3.96
N ILE A 58 -11.83 33.21 4.65
CA ILE A 58 -13.06 33.31 5.43
C ILE A 58 -13.99 34.29 4.71
N ILE A 59 -14.58 33.87 3.60
CA ILE A 59 -15.86 34.44 3.16
C ILE A 59 -16.95 33.43 3.50
N THR A 60 -17.55 33.73 4.65
CA THR A 60 -18.85 33.28 5.11
C THR A 60 -19.88 33.49 4.01
N SER A 61 -20.73 32.49 3.84
CA SER A 61 -22.03 32.56 3.18
C SER A 61 -22.75 33.90 3.39
N LEU A 62 -23.34 34.40 2.30
CA LEU A 62 -24.21 35.58 2.12
C LEU A 62 -23.47 36.79 1.53
N GLU A 63 -23.59 36.97 0.21
CA GLU A 63 -24.18 38.18 -0.39
C GLU A 63 -24.21 38.04 -1.91
N THR A 64 -25.42 38.21 -2.43
CA THR A 64 -25.73 38.26 -3.87
C THR A 64 -25.67 39.73 -4.23
N GLU A 65 -24.67 40.14 -5.01
CA GLU A 65 -24.72 41.45 -5.68
C GLU A 65 -24.45 41.30 -7.16
N GLU A 66 -25.46 41.71 -7.93
CA GLU A 66 -25.47 41.85 -9.37
C GLU A 66 -24.43 42.89 -9.79
N LEU A 67 -23.56 42.53 -10.73
CA LEU A 67 -22.84 43.50 -11.54
C LEU A 67 -23.21 43.29 -13.00
N ASN A 68 -24.18 44.11 -13.41
CA ASN A 68 -24.41 44.47 -14.80
C ASN A 68 -23.16 45.15 -15.36
N LEU A 69 -22.56 44.57 -16.39
CA LEU A 69 -21.81 45.34 -17.38
C LEU A 69 -22.29 44.98 -18.77
N ASP A 70 -22.94 45.97 -19.35
CA ASP A 70 -23.51 45.95 -20.68
C ASP A 70 -22.41 45.98 -21.75
N SER A 71 -22.64 45.15 -22.77
CA SER A 71 -22.47 45.47 -24.17
C SER A 71 -21.06 45.58 -24.80
N GLN A 72 -20.93 44.80 -25.89
CA GLN A 72 -19.99 44.91 -27.02
C GLN A 72 -18.67 44.13 -26.95
N ASN A 73 -18.74 42.83 -27.31
CA ASN A 73 -18.04 42.35 -28.51
C ASN A 73 -18.52 40.93 -28.88
N LYS A 74 -19.44 40.87 -29.84
CA LYS A 74 -19.73 39.68 -30.64
C LYS A 74 -18.59 39.52 -31.64
N LEU A 75 -17.81 38.44 -31.55
CA LEU A 75 -17.14 37.82 -32.70
C LEU A 75 -16.84 36.35 -32.36
N ASN A 76 -17.51 35.49 -33.12
CA ASN A 76 -17.41 34.04 -33.25
C ASN A 76 -16.10 33.39 -32.78
N SER A 77 -16.22 32.47 -31.83
CA SER A 77 -15.37 31.27 -31.81
C SER A 77 -16.16 30.10 -31.23
N ASP A 78 -16.12 29.00 -31.97
CA ASP A 78 -16.94 27.80 -31.79
C ASP A 78 -16.90 27.24 -30.37
N GLU A 79 -18.10 26.95 -29.85
CA GLU A 79 -18.30 26.22 -28.61
C GLU A 79 -17.69 24.81 -28.68
N LYS A 80 -16.44 24.68 -28.25
CA LYS A 80 -15.94 23.45 -27.62
C LYS A 80 -15.81 23.69 -26.11
N LYS A 81 -16.94 23.90 -25.44
CA LYS A 81 -17.02 23.64 -23.99
C LYS A 81 -16.79 22.14 -23.78
N SER A 82 -15.54 21.78 -23.50
CA SER A 82 -15.23 20.45 -23.00
C SER A 82 -16.10 20.20 -21.78
N LYS A 83 -17.11 19.32 -21.88
CA LYS A 83 -17.82 18.81 -20.72
C LYS A 83 -16.76 18.16 -19.82
N LYS A 84 -16.30 18.90 -18.80
CA LYS A 84 -15.54 18.31 -17.70
C LYS A 84 -16.50 17.29 -17.10
N THR A 85 -16.25 16.00 -17.35
CA THR A 85 -17.00 14.93 -16.71
C THR A 85 -16.94 15.20 -15.20
N PRO A 86 -18.09 15.36 -14.52
CA PRO A 86 -18.09 15.57 -13.09
C PRO A 86 -17.36 14.38 -12.46
N TYR A 87 -16.33 14.64 -11.66
CA TYR A 87 -15.81 13.59 -10.80
C TYR A 87 -17.00 13.09 -9.96
N PRO A 88 -17.32 11.79 -9.96
CA PRO A 88 -18.40 11.29 -9.14
C PRO A 88 -18.10 11.68 -7.69
N ARG A 89 -19.05 12.39 -7.06
CA ARG A 89 -18.93 12.81 -5.66
C ARG A 89 -18.84 11.56 -4.79
N LEU A 90 -18.09 11.64 -3.70
CA LEU A 90 -17.99 10.55 -2.75
C LEU A 90 -19.38 10.26 -2.16
N PRO A 91 -19.92 9.04 -2.30
CA PRO A 91 -21.20 8.65 -1.71
C PRO A 91 -21.22 8.76 -0.19
N GLU A 92 -22.41 8.92 0.38
CA GLU A 92 -22.60 9.13 1.82
C GLU A 92 -22.06 7.97 2.66
N TRP A 93 -22.29 6.72 2.23
CA TRP A 93 -21.85 5.52 2.94
C TRP A 93 -20.33 5.31 2.98
N LEU A 94 -19.57 6.13 2.26
CA LEU A 94 -18.10 6.11 2.27
C LEU A 94 -17.49 7.26 3.07
N LYS A 95 -18.31 8.17 3.62
CA LYS A 95 -17.83 9.25 4.48
C LYS A 95 -17.53 8.72 5.88
N THR A 96 -16.38 9.08 6.42
CA THR A 96 -15.99 8.75 7.80
C THR A 96 -15.88 10.00 8.65
N LYS A 97 -15.98 9.82 9.97
CA LYS A 97 -15.77 10.90 10.94
C LYS A 97 -14.29 11.21 11.07
N ILE A 98 -13.98 12.45 11.43
CA ILE A 98 -12.60 12.86 11.70
C ILE A 98 -12.12 12.14 12.98
N PRO A 99 -10.94 11.50 12.96
CA PRO A 99 -10.42 10.78 14.12
C PRO A 99 -10.15 11.77 15.27
N VAL A 100 -10.77 11.50 16.42
CA VAL A 100 -10.61 12.26 17.66
C VAL A 100 -10.45 11.28 18.84
N GLY A 101 -9.53 11.54 19.77
CA GLY A 101 -9.37 10.71 20.97
C GLY A 101 -7.97 10.72 21.60
N THR A 102 -7.91 10.45 22.90
CA THR A 102 -6.67 10.40 23.70
C THR A 102 -5.78 9.21 23.33
N ASN A 103 -6.36 8.04 23.07
CA ASN A 103 -5.59 6.84 22.69
C ASN A 103 -4.91 7.00 21.32
N PHE A 104 -5.60 7.61 20.36
CA PHE A 104 -5.03 7.98 19.06
C PHE A 104 -3.80 8.89 19.22
N ALA A 105 -3.90 9.94 20.05
CA ALA A 105 -2.78 10.85 20.32
C ALA A 105 -1.58 10.15 20.98
N ARG A 106 -1.84 9.23 21.93
CA ARG A 106 -0.80 8.43 22.59
C ARG A 106 -0.03 7.56 21.60
N ILE A 107 -0.73 6.72 20.84
CA ILE A 107 -0.12 5.82 19.84
C ILE A 107 0.68 6.63 18.81
N LYS A 108 0.13 7.76 18.36
CA LYS A 108 0.82 8.67 17.44
C LYS A 108 2.15 9.22 17.99
N ASN A 109 2.18 9.58 19.27
CA ASN A 109 3.41 10.08 19.90
C ASN A 109 4.45 8.98 20.07
N ASP A 110 4.04 7.77 20.46
CA ASP A 110 4.94 6.62 20.60
C ASP A 110 5.60 6.25 19.26
N LEU A 111 4.81 6.22 18.17
CA LEU A 111 5.30 5.94 16.83
C LEU A 111 6.37 6.94 16.39
N ARG A 112 6.16 8.23 16.65
CA ARG A 112 7.13 9.29 16.35
C ARG A 112 8.39 9.17 17.19
N GLY A 113 8.26 8.90 18.48
CA GLY A 113 9.41 8.77 19.39
C GLY A 113 10.34 7.60 19.05
N LEU A 114 9.81 6.56 18.41
CA LEU A 114 10.55 5.35 18.04
C LEU A 114 10.89 5.26 16.55
N ASN A 115 10.62 6.33 15.79
CA ASN A 115 10.83 6.39 14.33
C ASN A 115 10.17 5.20 13.60
N LEU A 116 8.95 4.83 14.01
CA LEU A 116 8.16 3.75 13.42
C LEU A 116 7.13 4.32 12.44
N HIS A 117 6.88 3.57 11.37
CA HIS A 117 5.90 3.92 10.37
C HIS A 117 4.64 3.06 10.50
N THR A 118 3.49 3.61 10.12
CA THR A 118 2.22 2.85 10.07
C THR A 118 1.57 3.02 8.71
N VAL A 119 1.03 1.93 8.17
CA VAL A 119 0.21 2.03 6.95
C VAL A 119 -1.04 2.87 7.20
N CYS A 120 -1.49 2.98 8.46
CA CYS A 120 -2.65 3.78 8.82
C CYS A 120 -2.44 5.27 8.46
N GLU A 121 -1.24 5.79 8.75
CA GLU A 121 -0.86 7.16 8.40
C GLU A 121 -0.44 7.27 6.93
N GLU A 122 0.46 6.40 6.47
CA GLU A 122 1.05 6.50 5.11
C GLU A 122 0.04 6.19 3.99
N ALA A 123 -0.94 5.31 4.26
CA ALA A 123 -2.03 5.00 3.34
C ALA A 123 -3.25 5.92 3.48
N ARG A 124 -3.22 6.91 4.38
CA ARG A 124 -4.34 7.83 4.66
C ARG A 124 -5.63 7.08 5.01
N CYS A 125 -5.52 6.12 5.92
CA CYS A 125 -6.60 5.20 6.22
C CYS A 125 -7.82 5.94 6.81
N PRO A 126 -9.03 5.81 6.23
CA PRO A 126 -10.23 6.43 6.77
C PRO A 126 -10.68 5.84 8.11
N ASN A 127 -10.14 4.68 8.50
CA ASN A 127 -10.51 3.91 9.69
C ASN A 127 -9.53 4.10 10.86
N ILE A 128 -8.56 5.01 10.76
CA ILE A 128 -7.48 5.14 11.75
C ILE A 128 -8.02 5.44 13.17
N GLY A 129 -9.08 6.27 13.27
CA GLY A 129 -9.72 6.58 14.54
C GLY A 129 -10.35 5.36 15.20
N ASP A 130 -11.05 4.54 14.41
CA ASP A 130 -11.72 3.33 14.91
C ASP A 130 -10.71 2.26 15.34
N CYS A 131 -9.66 2.03 14.54
CA CYS A 131 -8.66 1.00 14.85
C CYS A 131 -7.81 1.33 16.07
N TRP A 132 -7.39 2.60 16.21
CA TRP A 132 -6.51 3.05 17.30
C TRP A 132 -7.29 3.47 18.54
N GLY A 133 -8.57 3.79 18.40
CA GLY A 133 -9.42 4.31 19.46
C GLY A 133 -9.96 3.27 20.44
N GLY A 134 -9.67 1.97 20.24
CA GLY A 134 -10.17 0.82 21.01
C GLY A 134 -10.87 1.18 22.32
N GLY A 135 -12.21 1.13 22.32
CA GLY A 135 -13.03 1.36 23.52
C GLY A 135 -13.02 0.15 24.45
N GLU A 136 -13.74 0.25 25.57
CA GLU A 136 -13.91 -0.79 26.62
C GLU A 136 -14.33 -2.18 26.09
N HIS A 137 -14.82 -2.27 24.84
CA HIS A 137 -15.28 -3.51 24.20
C HIS A 137 -14.62 -3.82 22.84
N ASN A 138 -13.64 -3.03 22.37
CA ASN A 138 -13.02 -3.22 21.05
C ASN A 138 -11.53 -3.56 21.18
N THR A 139 -11.10 -4.63 20.50
CA THR A 139 -9.68 -5.00 20.40
C THR A 139 -8.91 -3.94 19.61
N ALA A 140 -8.14 -3.11 20.31
CA ALA A 140 -7.26 -2.15 19.66
C ALA A 140 -6.31 -2.88 18.69
N THR A 141 -6.31 -2.44 17.43
CA THR A 141 -5.49 -3.06 16.38
C THR A 141 -4.59 -1.99 15.77
N ALA A 142 -3.28 -2.20 15.83
CA ALA A 142 -2.31 -1.37 15.13
C ALA A 142 -1.76 -2.12 13.91
N THR A 143 -1.50 -1.38 12.82
CA THR A 143 -0.79 -1.91 11.67
C THR A 143 0.53 -1.18 11.49
N ILE A 144 1.62 -1.88 11.78
CA ILE A 144 2.98 -1.34 11.72
C ILE A 144 3.58 -1.67 10.37
N MET A 145 4.17 -0.66 9.74
CA MET A 145 4.84 -0.79 8.46
C MET A 145 6.35 -0.85 8.70
N LEU A 146 6.92 -2.01 8.42
CA LEU A 146 8.34 -2.29 8.52
C LEU A 146 9.08 -1.79 7.27
N MET A 147 10.39 -1.59 7.44
CA MET A 147 11.36 -1.27 6.40
C MET A 147 11.18 0.11 5.77
N GLY A 148 10.60 1.05 6.53
CA GLY A 148 10.41 2.45 6.16
C GLY A 148 9.09 2.75 5.45
N ASP A 149 9.04 3.93 4.84
CA ASP A 149 7.88 4.53 4.14
C ASP A 149 8.06 4.63 2.62
N GLU A 150 9.16 4.08 2.10
CA GLU A 150 9.54 4.18 0.69
C GLU A 150 9.60 2.79 0.03
N CYS A 151 8.74 2.59 -0.97
CA CYS A 151 8.58 1.33 -1.68
C CYS A 151 9.34 1.31 -3.01
N THR A 152 10.00 0.19 -3.33
CA THR A 152 10.67 0.00 -4.63
C THR A 152 9.68 -0.26 -5.78
N ARG A 153 8.39 -0.36 -5.46
CA ARG A 153 7.29 -0.64 -6.40
C ARG A 153 6.30 0.52 -6.49
N GLY A 154 5.61 0.57 -7.63
CA GLY A 154 4.67 1.64 -7.98
C GLY A 154 3.28 1.11 -8.32
N CYS A 155 2.61 0.46 -7.36
CA CYS A 155 1.21 0.05 -7.52
C CYS A 155 0.31 1.28 -7.72
N ARG A 156 -0.57 1.26 -8.72
CA ARG A 156 -1.33 2.46 -9.16
C ARG A 156 -2.45 2.85 -8.21
N PHE A 157 -2.80 1.97 -7.27
CA PHE A 157 -3.76 2.21 -6.19
C PHE A 157 -3.12 2.75 -4.91
N CYS A 158 -1.83 2.49 -4.68
CA CYS A 158 -1.16 2.65 -3.38
C CYS A 158 -0.58 4.06 -3.21
N SER A 159 -0.75 4.67 -2.03
CA SER A 159 -0.22 6.01 -1.74
C SER A 159 1.15 6.04 -1.08
N VAL A 160 1.71 4.88 -0.73
CA VAL A 160 3.08 4.78 -0.20
C VAL A 160 4.05 5.34 -1.24
N LYS A 161 5.04 6.10 -0.78
CA LYS A 161 5.98 6.79 -1.66
C LYS A 161 6.82 5.78 -2.44
N THR A 162 6.83 5.86 -3.76
CA THR A 162 7.73 5.06 -4.59
C THR A 162 9.13 5.69 -4.63
N ASN A 163 10.16 4.92 -4.25
CA ASN A 163 11.57 5.28 -4.38
C ASN A 163 12.37 4.05 -4.83
N LYS A 164 13.16 4.17 -5.90
CA LYS A 164 14.02 3.07 -6.39
C LYS A 164 15.23 2.81 -5.49
N THR A 165 15.63 3.83 -4.73
CA THR A 165 16.77 3.77 -3.81
C THR A 165 16.29 4.26 -2.45
N PRO A 166 15.48 3.45 -1.74
CA PRO A 166 14.99 3.80 -0.42
C PRO A 166 16.15 3.89 0.57
N LYS A 167 15.89 4.47 1.75
CA LYS A 167 16.89 4.54 2.82
C LYS A 167 17.41 3.14 3.21
N PRO A 168 18.66 3.03 3.70
CA PRO A 168 19.19 1.78 4.23
C PRO A 168 18.26 1.18 5.29
N LEU A 169 18.18 -0.16 5.29
CA LEU A 169 17.39 -0.89 6.27
C LEU A 169 17.97 -0.71 7.69
N ASP A 170 17.15 -0.19 8.62
CA ASP A 170 17.53 -0.07 10.02
C ASP A 170 17.57 -1.46 10.68
N GLN A 171 18.75 -1.91 11.10
CA GLN A 171 18.93 -3.24 11.70
C GLN A 171 18.31 -3.38 13.10
N ASN A 172 18.01 -2.26 13.77
CA ASN A 172 17.41 -2.22 15.09
C ASN A 172 15.88 -2.14 15.06
N GLU A 173 15.27 -1.86 13.89
CA GLU A 173 13.81 -1.80 13.72
C GLU A 173 13.08 -3.01 14.33
N PRO A 174 13.52 -4.28 14.17
CA PRO A 174 12.83 -5.43 14.74
C PRO A 174 12.73 -5.41 16.26
N GLU A 175 13.80 -4.96 16.93
CA GLU A 175 13.85 -4.86 18.39
C GLU A 175 13.01 -3.67 18.87
N ASN A 176 13.09 -2.53 18.18
CA ASN A 176 12.31 -1.33 18.49
C ASN A 176 10.80 -1.58 18.34
N VAL A 177 10.39 -2.23 17.24
CA VAL A 177 8.99 -2.60 16.98
C VAL A 177 8.48 -3.58 18.05
N ALA A 178 9.25 -4.63 18.34
CA ALA A 178 8.87 -5.60 19.36
C ALA A 178 8.76 -4.95 20.75
N HIS A 179 9.67 -4.03 21.09
CA HIS A 179 9.62 -3.27 22.33
C HIS A 179 8.40 -2.34 22.40
N ALA A 180 8.12 -1.60 21.33
CA ALA A 180 6.96 -0.69 21.25
C ALA A 180 5.65 -1.43 21.46
N ILE A 181 5.40 -2.47 20.65
CA ILE A 181 4.15 -3.23 20.66
C ILE A 181 3.94 -3.91 22.01
N SER A 182 5.01 -4.41 22.65
CA SER A 182 4.88 -5.06 23.98
C SER A 182 4.36 -4.13 25.08
N LYS A 183 4.45 -2.80 24.90
CA LYS A 183 3.96 -1.79 25.86
C LYS A 183 2.57 -1.26 25.54
N TRP A 184 2.03 -1.55 24.36
CA TRP A 184 0.79 -0.93 23.90
C TRP A 184 -0.48 -1.60 24.44
N GLY A 185 -0.36 -2.80 25.02
CA GLY A 185 -1.50 -3.55 25.53
C GLY A 185 -2.46 -3.99 24.42
N LEU A 186 -1.92 -4.34 23.25
CA LEU A 186 -2.71 -4.82 22.11
C LEU A 186 -2.84 -6.34 22.18
N ASP A 187 -4.02 -6.88 21.91
CA ASP A 187 -4.18 -8.34 21.75
C ASP A 187 -3.82 -8.81 20.34
N TYR A 188 -3.84 -7.90 19.36
CA TYR A 188 -3.64 -8.20 17.95
C TYR A 188 -2.85 -7.10 17.25
N VAL A 189 -1.85 -7.49 16.47
CA VAL A 189 -1.07 -6.57 15.64
C VAL A 189 -0.92 -7.10 14.22
N VAL A 190 -1.00 -6.19 13.26
CA VAL A 190 -0.67 -6.46 11.87
C VAL A 190 0.70 -5.86 11.57
N LEU A 191 1.63 -6.68 11.10
CA LEU A 191 2.92 -6.24 10.56
C LEU A 191 2.82 -6.28 9.04
N THR A 192 3.07 -5.15 8.38
CA THR A 192 3.17 -5.04 6.92
C THR A 192 4.53 -4.46 6.56
N SER A 193 4.89 -4.43 5.28
CA SER A 193 6.03 -3.65 4.83
C SER A 193 5.79 -3.02 3.47
N VAL A 194 6.69 -2.12 3.10
CA VAL A 194 6.93 -1.78 1.70
C VAL A 194 7.65 -2.92 0.98
N ASP A 195 7.59 -2.96 -0.34
CA ASP A 195 8.45 -3.84 -1.13
C ASP A 195 9.88 -3.28 -1.14
N ARG A 196 10.85 -4.16 -0.84
CA ARG A 196 12.29 -3.86 -0.78
C ARG A 196 13.06 -4.72 -1.78
N ASP A 197 12.79 -4.52 -3.06
CA ASP A 197 13.45 -5.25 -4.15
C ASP A 197 14.97 -4.96 -4.22
N ASP A 198 15.45 -3.93 -3.51
CA ASP A 198 16.86 -3.61 -3.32
C ASP A 198 17.58 -4.54 -2.33
N LEU A 199 16.84 -5.30 -1.51
CA LEU A 199 17.40 -6.22 -0.52
C LEU A 199 17.40 -7.66 -1.00
N SER A 200 18.46 -8.40 -0.66
CA SER A 200 18.46 -9.86 -0.84
C SER A 200 17.35 -10.50 -0.01
N GLY A 201 16.47 -11.26 -0.67
CA GLY A 201 15.30 -11.89 -0.04
C GLY A 201 14.17 -10.93 0.33
N GLY A 202 14.18 -9.70 -0.20
CA GLY A 202 13.06 -8.76 -0.11
C GLY A 202 12.65 -8.35 1.30
N GLY A 203 13.54 -8.49 2.28
CA GLY A 203 13.25 -8.19 3.70
C GLY A 203 12.59 -9.31 4.50
N SER A 204 12.46 -10.52 3.94
CA SER A 204 11.85 -11.67 4.63
C SER A 204 12.49 -12.02 5.98
N GLU A 205 13.83 -11.95 6.08
CA GLU A 205 14.54 -12.16 7.35
C GLU A 205 14.20 -11.07 8.38
N HIS A 206 14.05 -9.83 7.92
CA HIS A 206 13.70 -8.70 8.77
C HIS A 206 12.31 -8.90 9.38
N PHE A 207 11.33 -9.24 8.55
CA PHE A 207 9.99 -9.64 8.98
C PHE A 207 10.03 -10.77 10.01
N ALA A 208 10.68 -11.88 9.67
CA ALA A 208 10.74 -13.06 10.53
C ALA A 208 11.44 -12.78 11.86
N LYS A 209 12.46 -11.91 11.87
CA LYS A 209 13.14 -11.47 13.10
C LYS A 209 12.20 -10.63 13.98
N THR A 210 11.45 -9.69 13.39
CA THR A 210 10.47 -8.89 14.14
C THR A 210 9.41 -9.75 14.80
N VAL A 211 8.84 -10.73 14.08
CA VAL A 211 7.85 -11.67 14.63
C VAL A 211 8.43 -12.48 15.79
N ARG A 212 9.63 -13.07 15.61
CA ARG A 212 10.28 -13.87 16.66
C ARG A 212 10.56 -13.05 17.93
N LEU A 213 11.05 -11.83 17.78
CA LEU A 213 11.31 -10.93 18.91
C LEU A 213 10.02 -10.51 19.62
N LEU A 214 8.98 -10.19 18.85
CA LEU A 214 7.67 -9.84 19.40
C LEU A 214 7.06 -11.02 20.18
N LYS A 215 7.05 -12.22 19.60
CA LYS A 215 6.55 -13.42 20.29
C LYS A 215 7.35 -13.77 21.54
N LYS A 216 8.65 -13.45 21.59
CA LYS A 216 9.47 -13.60 22.80
C LYS A 216 9.10 -12.59 23.89
N LYS A 217 8.83 -11.33 23.54
CA LYS A 217 8.52 -10.26 24.50
C LYS A 217 7.06 -10.26 24.96
N ALA A 218 6.14 -10.60 24.06
CA ALA A 218 4.70 -10.53 24.28
C ALA A 218 4.00 -11.73 23.60
N PRO A 219 4.17 -12.95 24.15
CA PRO A 219 3.66 -14.19 23.52
C PRO A 219 2.14 -14.25 23.39
N HIS A 220 1.40 -13.48 24.20
CA HIS A 220 -0.06 -13.40 24.16
C HIS A 220 -0.60 -12.62 22.96
N ILE A 221 0.22 -11.75 22.35
CA ILE A 221 -0.20 -10.92 21.20
C ILE A 221 -0.27 -11.78 19.96
N LEU A 222 -1.40 -11.73 19.27
CA LEU A 222 -1.59 -12.35 17.97
C LEU A 222 -0.97 -11.48 16.87
N VAL A 223 -0.26 -12.11 15.94
CA VAL A 223 0.53 -11.45 14.90
C VAL A 223 0.06 -11.89 13.53
N GLU A 224 -0.47 -10.94 12.77
CA GLU A 224 -0.72 -11.07 11.33
C GLU A 224 0.45 -10.45 10.56
N CYS A 225 0.98 -11.14 9.56
CA CYS A 225 1.98 -10.57 8.65
C CYS A 225 1.38 -10.39 7.26
N LEU A 226 1.15 -9.15 6.84
CA LEU A 226 0.79 -8.77 5.49
C LEU A 226 2.07 -8.55 4.66
N THR A 227 2.47 -9.56 3.90
CA THR A 227 3.75 -9.56 3.19
C THR A 227 3.62 -9.07 1.75
N GLY A 228 4.72 -8.58 1.18
CA GLY A 228 4.92 -8.55 -0.27
C GLY A 228 4.99 -9.97 -0.86
N ASP A 229 5.31 -10.06 -2.15
CA ASP A 229 5.41 -11.34 -2.86
C ASP A 229 6.84 -11.92 -2.93
N PHE A 230 7.83 -11.18 -2.37
CA PHE A 230 9.26 -11.52 -2.41
C PHE A 230 9.78 -11.88 -3.81
N GLN A 231 9.21 -11.27 -4.87
CA GLN A 231 9.52 -11.58 -6.27
C GLN A 231 9.30 -13.07 -6.62
N GLY A 232 8.37 -13.74 -5.94
CA GLY A 232 8.08 -15.16 -6.12
C GLY A 232 9.10 -16.09 -5.45
N ASN A 233 10.01 -15.59 -4.62
CA ASN A 233 10.95 -16.42 -3.87
C ASN A 233 10.21 -17.16 -2.72
N LEU A 234 9.96 -18.45 -2.91
CA LEU A 234 9.21 -19.27 -1.97
C LEU A 234 9.98 -19.58 -0.67
N ASP A 235 11.32 -19.58 -0.68
CA ASP A 235 12.11 -19.70 0.56
C ASP A 235 11.89 -18.50 1.49
N CYS A 236 11.71 -17.31 0.90
CA CYS A 236 11.36 -16.10 1.65
C CYS A 236 9.96 -16.20 2.26
N VAL A 237 9.00 -16.77 1.52
CA VAL A 237 7.64 -17.07 2.02
C VAL A 237 7.71 -18.06 3.18
N ALA A 238 8.42 -19.18 3.02
CA ALA A 238 8.57 -20.21 4.04
C ALA A 238 9.20 -19.66 5.33
N LYS A 239 10.23 -18.83 5.19
CA LYS A 239 10.91 -18.17 6.30
C LYS A 239 9.96 -17.30 7.13
N VAL A 240 9.13 -16.49 6.47
CA VAL A 240 8.14 -15.69 7.20
C VAL A 240 7.09 -16.61 7.80
N ALA A 241 6.50 -17.54 7.03
CA ALA A 241 5.46 -18.47 7.48
C ALA A 241 5.83 -19.29 8.73
N THR A 242 7.11 -19.59 8.92
CA THR A 242 7.64 -20.37 10.05
C THR A 242 8.14 -19.51 11.23
N SER A 243 8.06 -18.18 11.14
CA SER A 243 8.57 -17.25 12.17
C SER A 243 7.80 -17.23 13.48
N GLY A 244 6.63 -17.89 13.53
CA GLY A 244 5.77 -17.96 14.73
C GLY A 244 4.55 -17.04 14.67
N LEU A 245 4.26 -16.42 13.53
CA LEU A 245 3.02 -15.65 13.32
C LEU A 245 1.77 -16.55 13.36
N ASP A 246 0.62 -15.89 13.52
CA ASP A 246 -0.70 -16.53 13.61
C ASP A 246 -1.46 -16.46 12.28
N VAL A 247 -1.34 -15.36 11.52
CA VAL A 247 -2.03 -15.16 10.23
C VAL A 247 -1.07 -14.67 9.15
N TYR A 248 -0.91 -15.45 8.08
CA TYR A 248 -0.13 -15.06 6.90
C TYR A 248 -1.04 -14.37 5.90
N ALA A 249 -0.87 -13.08 5.68
CA ALA A 249 -1.64 -12.32 4.72
C ALA A 249 -0.80 -11.94 3.50
N HIS A 250 -1.38 -12.10 2.31
CA HIS A 250 -0.85 -11.53 1.08
C HIS A 250 -2.01 -11.17 0.16
N ASN A 251 -2.10 -9.89 -0.22
CA ASN A 251 -3.23 -9.42 -1.00
C ASN A 251 -3.04 -9.65 -2.50
N ILE A 252 -4.04 -10.25 -3.14
CA ILE A 252 -4.14 -10.30 -4.62
C ILE A 252 -4.59 -8.96 -5.20
N GLU A 253 -5.24 -8.12 -4.38
CA GLU A 253 -5.72 -6.76 -4.63
C GLU A 253 -6.83 -6.62 -5.67
N THR A 254 -6.77 -7.35 -6.77
CA THR A 254 -7.78 -7.33 -7.85
C THR A 254 -7.80 -8.67 -8.58
N VAL A 255 -8.64 -8.76 -9.61
CA VAL A 255 -8.81 -9.91 -10.48
C VAL A 255 -7.62 -10.06 -11.45
N GLU A 256 -7.45 -11.24 -12.05
CA GLU A 256 -6.30 -11.56 -12.88
C GLU A 256 -6.12 -10.58 -14.06
N ASN A 257 -7.19 -10.28 -14.79
CA ASN A 257 -7.18 -9.39 -15.95
C ASN A 257 -6.74 -7.96 -15.63
N LEU A 258 -7.06 -7.46 -14.43
CA LEU A 258 -6.74 -6.09 -14.02
C LEU A 258 -5.42 -5.98 -13.27
N THR A 259 -4.79 -7.09 -12.92
CA THR A 259 -3.58 -7.09 -12.07
C THR A 259 -2.47 -6.21 -12.64
N SER A 260 -2.17 -6.31 -13.94
CA SER A 260 -1.13 -5.47 -14.58
C SER A 260 -1.50 -3.99 -14.67
N HIS A 261 -2.80 -3.67 -14.63
CA HIS A 261 -3.30 -2.30 -14.63
C HIS A 261 -3.30 -1.69 -13.23
N VAL A 262 -3.52 -2.49 -12.18
CA VAL A 262 -3.69 -2.02 -10.80
C VAL A 262 -2.38 -2.07 -10.03
N ARG A 263 -1.62 -3.16 -10.17
CA ARG A 263 -0.42 -3.47 -9.37
C ARG A 263 0.85 -3.15 -10.16
N ASP A 264 1.98 -3.09 -9.47
CA ASP A 264 3.28 -3.01 -10.13
C ASP A 264 3.47 -4.25 -11.04
N ARG A 265 4.08 -4.07 -12.21
CA ARG A 265 4.28 -5.14 -13.21
C ARG A 265 4.99 -6.39 -12.68
N ARG A 266 5.75 -6.27 -11.58
CA ARG A 266 6.44 -7.38 -10.91
C ARG A 266 5.51 -8.26 -10.06
N ALA A 267 4.33 -7.75 -9.70
CA ALA A 267 3.34 -8.44 -8.90
C ALA A 267 2.24 -9.04 -9.80
N THR A 268 2.31 -10.34 -10.06
CA THR A 268 1.31 -11.04 -10.89
C THR A 268 0.28 -11.76 -10.02
N PHE A 269 -0.93 -11.97 -10.55
CA PHE A 269 -2.00 -12.69 -9.87
C PHE A 269 -1.56 -14.09 -9.47
N ARG A 270 -0.95 -14.83 -10.41
CA ARG A 270 -0.46 -16.19 -10.20
C ARG A 270 0.69 -16.26 -9.20
N GLN A 271 1.61 -15.29 -9.20
CA GLN A 271 2.64 -15.20 -8.17
C GLN A 271 2.04 -15.01 -6.78
N SER A 272 1.03 -14.14 -6.65
CA SER A 272 0.32 -13.96 -5.38
C SER A 272 -0.39 -15.22 -4.89
N LEU A 273 -1.00 -15.99 -5.79
CA LEU A 273 -1.57 -17.30 -5.45
C LEU A 273 -0.50 -18.27 -4.97
N ASN A 274 0.64 -18.35 -5.66
CA ASN A 274 1.75 -19.22 -5.26
C ASN A 274 2.30 -18.87 -3.87
N VAL A 275 2.36 -17.58 -3.51
CA VAL A 275 2.76 -17.13 -2.16
C VAL A 275 1.82 -17.69 -1.09
N LEU A 276 0.51 -17.51 -1.27
CA LEU A 276 -0.50 -17.97 -0.33
C LEU A 276 -0.54 -19.49 -0.22
N GLU A 277 -0.50 -20.18 -1.37
CA GLU A 277 -0.48 -21.63 -1.44
C GLU A 277 0.77 -22.21 -0.76
N HIS A 278 1.93 -21.61 -1.00
CA HIS A 278 3.19 -22.08 -0.41
C HIS A 278 3.22 -21.86 1.10
N ALA A 279 2.75 -20.72 1.61
CA ALA A 279 2.63 -20.48 3.05
C ALA A 279 1.78 -21.56 3.73
N LYS A 280 0.65 -21.94 3.11
CA LYS A 280 -0.22 -23.02 3.59
C LYS A 280 0.45 -24.39 3.50
N LYS A 281 1.16 -24.70 2.42
CA LYS A 281 1.91 -25.96 2.25
C LYS A 281 3.01 -26.13 3.31
N VAL A 282 3.77 -25.07 3.58
CA VAL A 282 4.86 -25.08 4.57
C VAL A 282 4.33 -25.26 5.99
N LYS A 283 3.19 -24.64 6.33
CA LYS A 283 2.56 -24.76 7.63
C LYS A 283 1.04 -24.91 7.46
N PRO A 284 0.50 -26.15 7.34
CA PRO A 284 -0.92 -26.39 7.06
C PRO A 284 -1.90 -25.77 8.05
N SER A 285 -1.48 -25.64 9.32
CA SER A 285 -2.28 -25.02 10.38
C SER A 285 -2.25 -23.49 10.36
N LEU A 286 -1.41 -22.87 9.53
CA LEU A 286 -1.32 -21.41 9.41
C LEU A 286 -2.55 -20.88 8.70
N ILE A 287 -3.17 -19.86 9.30
CA ILE A 287 -4.28 -19.17 8.66
C ILE A 287 -3.73 -18.26 7.57
N THR A 288 -4.24 -18.40 6.35
CA THR A 288 -3.91 -17.56 5.22
C THR A 288 -5.04 -16.60 4.90
N LYS A 289 -4.68 -15.37 4.52
CA LYS A 289 -5.62 -14.28 4.31
C LYS A 289 -5.26 -13.45 3.09
N THR A 290 -6.28 -12.94 2.42
CA THR A 290 -6.08 -12.02 1.29
C THR A 290 -7.14 -10.92 1.25
N SER A 291 -6.97 -9.98 0.32
CA SER A 291 -7.87 -8.86 0.09
C SER A 291 -8.09 -8.65 -1.41
N ILE A 292 -9.31 -8.24 -1.76
CA ILE A 292 -9.72 -7.77 -3.08
C ILE A 292 -10.31 -6.37 -2.90
N MET A 293 -9.80 -5.40 -3.65
CA MET A 293 -10.43 -4.08 -3.77
C MET A 293 -11.45 -4.11 -4.90
N LEU A 294 -12.65 -3.62 -4.62
CA LEU A 294 -13.72 -3.46 -5.60
C LEU A 294 -13.83 -2.02 -6.10
N GLY A 295 -14.43 -1.84 -7.27
CA GLY A 295 -14.57 -0.54 -7.94
C GLY A 295 -13.33 -0.12 -8.73
N VAL A 296 -12.48 -1.08 -9.13
CA VAL A 296 -11.30 -0.84 -9.98
C VAL A 296 -11.54 -1.19 -11.45
N GLY A 297 -12.69 -1.76 -11.79
CA GLY A 297 -13.16 -2.07 -13.14
C GLY A 297 -13.45 -3.56 -13.37
N GLU A 298 -13.38 -4.35 -12.31
CA GLU A 298 -13.66 -5.78 -12.31
C GLU A 298 -15.14 -6.07 -12.52
N THR A 299 -15.46 -7.20 -13.16
CA THR A 299 -16.83 -7.72 -13.21
C THR A 299 -17.10 -8.69 -12.06
N ASP A 300 -18.38 -8.96 -11.80
CA ASP A 300 -18.79 -9.93 -10.79
C ASP A 300 -18.25 -11.33 -11.08
N GLU A 301 -18.26 -11.74 -12.35
CA GLU A 301 -17.75 -13.05 -12.77
C GLU A 301 -16.26 -13.16 -12.46
N GLU A 302 -15.48 -12.10 -12.73
CA GLU A 302 -14.05 -12.08 -12.45
C GLU A 302 -13.75 -12.13 -10.94
N VAL A 303 -14.55 -11.44 -10.12
CA VAL A 303 -14.42 -11.49 -8.65
C VAL A 303 -14.75 -12.88 -8.13
N LEU A 304 -15.85 -13.47 -8.62
CA LEU A 304 -16.24 -14.83 -8.24
C LEU A 304 -15.16 -15.86 -8.63
N ASP A 305 -14.59 -15.74 -9.82
CA ASP A 305 -13.52 -16.62 -10.28
C ASP A 305 -12.24 -16.44 -9.45
N ALA A 306 -11.87 -15.21 -9.11
CA ALA A 306 -10.77 -14.96 -8.19
C ALA A 306 -11.01 -15.60 -6.81
N MET A 307 -12.23 -15.49 -6.26
CA MET A 307 -12.60 -16.15 -5.00
C MET A 307 -12.53 -17.68 -5.10
N LYS A 308 -12.96 -18.28 -6.21
CA LYS A 308 -12.82 -19.72 -6.45
C LYS A 308 -11.36 -20.15 -6.53
N GLU A 309 -10.50 -19.39 -7.23
CA GLU A 309 -9.05 -19.69 -7.29
C GLU A 309 -8.40 -19.65 -5.90
N LEU A 310 -8.77 -18.68 -5.07
CA LEU A 310 -8.32 -18.60 -3.68
C LEU A 310 -8.74 -19.83 -2.86
N ARG A 311 -9.98 -20.33 -3.05
CA ARG A 311 -10.43 -21.55 -2.38
C ARG A 311 -9.71 -22.81 -2.88
N LYS A 312 -9.39 -22.91 -4.17
CA LYS A 312 -8.62 -24.05 -4.72
C LYS A 312 -7.26 -24.23 -4.01
N ILE A 313 -6.62 -23.13 -3.63
CA ILE A 313 -5.36 -23.14 -2.88
C ILE A 313 -5.54 -23.07 -1.36
N SER A 314 -6.76 -23.30 -0.86
CA SER A 314 -7.11 -23.32 0.56
C SER A 314 -6.82 -22.02 1.32
N VAL A 315 -7.05 -20.85 0.71
CA VAL A 315 -6.98 -19.57 1.44
C VAL A 315 -8.11 -19.46 2.45
N ASP A 316 -7.79 -19.30 3.73
CA ASP A 316 -8.79 -19.38 4.79
C ASP A 316 -9.71 -18.16 4.85
N CYS A 317 -9.16 -16.95 4.65
CA CYS A 317 -9.89 -15.70 4.88
C CYS A 317 -9.78 -14.75 3.69
N VAL A 318 -10.87 -14.08 3.34
CA VAL A 318 -10.87 -13.05 2.29
C VAL A 318 -11.56 -11.78 2.77
N THR A 319 -11.01 -10.64 2.35
CA THR A 319 -11.59 -9.32 2.60
C THR A 319 -11.95 -8.65 1.29
N LEU A 320 -13.11 -8.00 1.23
CA LEU A 320 -13.57 -7.24 0.07
C LEU A 320 -13.94 -5.82 0.50
N GLY A 321 -13.30 -4.82 -0.10
CA GLY A 321 -13.51 -3.43 0.27
C GLY A 321 -13.47 -2.47 -0.91
N GLN A 322 -14.09 -1.30 -0.78
CA GLN A 322 -14.09 -0.29 -1.85
C GLN A 322 -12.67 0.26 -2.07
N TYR A 323 -12.24 0.29 -3.32
CA TYR A 323 -11.07 1.08 -3.72
C TYR A 323 -11.35 2.56 -3.49
N MET A 324 -10.54 3.16 -2.63
CA MET A 324 -10.60 4.58 -2.32
C MET A 324 -9.38 5.26 -2.90
N ARG A 325 -9.61 6.11 -3.90
CA ARG A 325 -8.55 6.82 -4.61
C ARG A 325 -7.80 7.78 -3.67
N PRO A 326 -6.50 7.57 -3.38
CA PRO A 326 -5.81 8.38 -2.37
C PRO A 326 -5.57 9.83 -2.82
N THR A 327 -5.22 10.02 -4.09
CA THR A 327 -5.01 11.36 -4.69
C THR A 327 -5.40 11.37 -6.16
N LYS A 328 -5.52 12.56 -6.75
CA LYS A 328 -5.79 12.75 -8.19
C LYS A 328 -4.72 12.16 -9.13
N ARG A 329 -3.56 11.73 -8.62
CA ARG A 329 -2.49 11.09 -9.40
C ARG A 329 -2.64 9.57 -9.51
N HIS A 330 -3.41 8.95 -8.61
CA HIS A 330 -3.66 7.51 -8.62
C HIS A 330 -4.74 7.14 -9.64
N MET A 331 -4.89 5.84 -9.92
CA MET A 331 -5.94 5.36 -10.81
C MET A 331 -7.34 5.87 -10.39
N LYS A 332 -8.24 6.04 -11.37
CA LYS A 332 -9.59 6.52 -11.07
C LYS A 332 -10.40 5.39 -10.42
N VAL A 333 -11.34 5.76 -9.57
CA VAL A 333 -12.41 4.82 -9.16
C VAL A 333 -13.26 4.56 -10.41
N HIS A 334 -13.45 3.29 -10.75
CA HIS A 334 -14.34 2.89 -11.84
C HIS A 334 -15.79 3.00 -11.39
N GLU A 335 -16.09 2.46 -10.21
CA GLU A 335 -17.42 2.42 -9.63
C GLU A 335 -17.35 2.53 -8.10
N TYR A 336 -18.35 3.20 -7.52
CA TYR A 336 -18.60 3.12 -6.08
C TYR A 336 -19.65 2.04 -5.81
N ILE A 337 -19.19 0.92 -5.29
CA ILE A 337 -20.00 -0.26 -5.04
C ILE A 337 -21.01 0.03 -3.92
N ALA A 338 -22.26 -0.35 -4.16
CA ALA A 338 -23.34 -0.19 -3.20
C ALA A 338 -23.17 -1.16 -2.00
N PRO A 339 -23.55 -0.77 -0.76
CA PRO A 339 -23.42 -1.63 0.43
C PRO A 339 -24.02 -3.04 0.26
N GLU A 340 -25.17 -3.15 -0.41
CA GLU A 340 -25.89 -4.42 -0.62
C GLU A 340 -25.05 -5.42 -1.44
N LYS A 341 -24.18 -4.89 -2.32
CA LYS A 341 -23.27 -5.73 -3.10
C LYS A 341 -22.17 -6.33 -2.23
N PHE A 342 -21.75 -5.63 -1.18
CA PHE A 342 -20.81 -6.19 -0.22
C PHE A 342 -21.47 -7.30 0.61
N ASP A 343 -22.74 -7.17 0.99
CA ASP A 343 -23.51 -8.23 1.66
C ASP A 343 -23.63 -9.48 0.78
N TYR A 344 -23.88 -9.29 -0.52
CA TYR A 344 -23.84 -10.36 -1.51
C TYR A 344 -22.49 -11.09 -1.50
N TRP A 345 -21.36 -10.36 -1.53
CA TRP A 345 -20.04 -10.97 -1.51
C TRP A 345 -19.72 -11.68 -0.19
N ALA A 346 -20.19 -11.15 0.94
CA ALA A 346 -20.08 -11.83 2.24
C ALA A 346 -20.77 -13.20 2.20
N LYS A 347 -21.99 -13.25 1.67
CA LYS A 347 -22.74 -14.51 1.49
C LYS A 347 -21.99 -15.48 0.58
N ILE A 348 -21.55 -15.03 -0.60
CA ILE A 348 -20.83 -15.87 -1.57
C ILE A 348 -19.54 -16.44 -0.95
N GLY A 349 -18.76 -15.63 -0.22
CA GLY A 349 -17.56 -16.13 0.41
C GLY A 349 -17.83 -17.17 1.51
N ASN A 350 -18.90 -17.00 2.27
CA ASN A 350 -19.33 -18.02 3.24
C ASN A 350 -19.78 -19.31 2.54
N ASP A 351 -20.56 -19.20 1.44
CA ASP A 351 -21.02 -20.34 0.64
C ASP A 351 -19.84 -21.10 -0.01
N LEU A 352 -18.77 -20.40 -0.39
CA LEU A 352 -17.51 -20.96 -0.90
C LEU A 352 -16.61 -21.58 0.20
N GLY A 353 -16.99 -21.44 1.47
CA GLY A 353 -16.32 -22.07 2.60
C GLY A 353 -15.03 -21.38 3.05
N PHE A 354 -14.92 -20.05 2.90
CA PHE A 354 -13.92 -19.29 3.67
C PHE A 354 -14.25 -19.36 5.17
N LEU A 355 -13.22 -19.40 6.02
CA LEU A 355 -13.41 -19.33 7.48
C LEU A 355 -14.10 -18.02 7.89
N TYR A 356 -13.73 -16.91 7.25
CA TYR A 356 -14.56 -15.71 7.24
C TYR A 356 -14.38 -14.91 5.96
N THR A 357 -15.44 -14.20 5.62
CA THR A 357 -15.48 -13.20 4.55
C THR A 357 -15.87 -11.86 5.15
N ALA A 358 -14.91 -10.94 5.27
CA ALA A 358 -15.21 -9.58 5.67
C ALA A 358 -15.43 -8.74 4.42
N SER A 359 -16.66 -8.30 4.18
CA SER A 359 -17.02 -7.56 2.97
C SER A 359 -17.79 -6.30 3.37
N GLY A 360 -17.32 -5.14 2.93
CA GLY A 360 -17.98 -3.88 3.24
C GLY A 360 -17.25 -2.67 2.65
N PRO A 361 -17.94 -1.53 2.47
CA PRO A 361 -17.36 -0.37 1.78
C PRO A 361 -16.04 0.10 2.39
N LEU A 362 -15.96 0.15 3.73
CA LEU A 362 -14.78 0.61 4.47
C LEU A 362 -13.84 -0.52 4.89
N VAL A 363 -14.11 -1.78 4.50
CA VAL A 363 -13.24 -2.89 4.84
C VAL A 363 -11.86 -2.69 4.22
N ARG A 364 -10.84 -3.05 5.00
CA ARG A 364 -9.42 -3.10 4.61
C ARG A 364 -8.85 -4.41 5.10
N SER A 365 -7.74 -4.85 4.51
CA SER A 365 -7.03 -6.05 4.95
C SER A 365 -6.80 -6.07 6.47
N SER A 366 -6.42 -4.94 7.07
CA SER A 366 -6.18 -4.84 8.52
C SER A 366 -7.34 -4.28 9.35
N TYR A 367 -8.47 -3.90 8.73
CA TYR A 367 -9.60 -3.31 9.46
C TYR A 367 -10.27 -4.36 10.35
N LYS A 368 -10.28 -4.12 11.68
CA LYS A 368 -10.87 -5.03 12.67
C LYS A 368 -10.37 -6.49 12.57
N ALA A 369 -9.15 -6.69 12.06
CA ALA A 369 -8.59 -8.01 11.84
C ALA A 369 -8.57 -8.86 13.12
N GLY A 370 -8.22 -8.23 14.26
CA GLY A 370 -8.26 -8.89 15.57
C GLY A 370 -9.66 -9.34 15.98
N GLU A 371 -10.67 -8.46 15.84
CA GLU A 371 -12.06 -8.79 16.18
C GLU A 371 -12.58 -9.96 15.34
N PHE A 372 -12.33 -9.95 14.02
CA PHE A 372 -12.75 -11.03 13.14
C PHE A 372 -12.06 -12.35 13.48
N TYR A 373 -10.74 -12.31 13.69
CA TYR A 373 -9.96 -13.51 13.98
C TYR A 373 -10.31 -14.11 15.34
N ILE A 374 -10.31 -13.31 16.40
CA ILE A 374 -10.66 -13.74 17.77
C ILE A 374 -12.11 -14.22 17.80
N GLY A 375 -13.04 -13.44 17.22
CA GLY A 375 -14.45 -13.82 17.13
C GLY A 375 -14.66 -15.16 16.41
N ASN A 376 -13.89 -15.44 15.36
CA ASN A 376 -13.94 -16.72 14.66
C ASN A 376 -13.38 -17.88 15.49
N ILE A 377 -12.26 -17.69 16.18
CA ILE A 377 -11.72 -18.70 17.10
C ILE A 377 -12.74 -19.04 18.19
N LEU A 378 -13.43 -18.03 18.72
CA LEU A 378 -14.45 -18.25 19.74
C LEU A 378 -15.66 -19.01 19.17
N ARG A 379 -16.13 -18.65 17.97
CA ARG A 379 -17.22 -19.38 17.29
C ARG A 379 -16.86 -20.82 16.96
N SER A 380 -15.64 -21.10 16.49
CA SER A 380 -15.21 -22.45 16.16
C SER A 380 -15.09 -23.35 17.40
N LYS A 381 -14.70 -22.79 18.56
CA LYS A 381 -14.72 -23.49 19.85
C LYS A 381 -16.14 -23.80 20.35
N GLN A 382 -17.11 -22.91 20.11
CA GLN A 382 -18.51 -23.14 20.47
C GLN A 382 -19.17 -24.22 19.58
N SER A 383 -18.93 -24.18 18.27
CA SER A 383 -19.50 -25.19 17.35
C SER A 383 -18.92 -26.59 17.56
N SER A 384 -17.66 -26.70 17.98
CA SER A 384 -17.02 -27.99 18.31
C SER A 384 -17.47 -28.54 19.67
N SER A 385 -17.91 -27.70 20.61
CA SER A 385 -18.47 -28.15 21.90
C SER A 385 -19.94 -28.55 21.80
N SER A 386 -20.72 -27.95 20.88
CA SER A 386 -22.10 -28.35 20.60
C SER A 386 -22.24 -29.65 19.80
N ASN A 387 -21.17 -30.13 19.15
CA ASN A 387 -21.15 -31.41 18.43
C ASN A 387 -20.68 -32.60 19.31
N LEU A 388 -20.36 -32.34 20.59
CA LEU A 388 -19.96 -33.36 21.57
C LEU A 388 -21.05 -33.66 22.62
N THR A 389 -22.22 -33.06 22.49
CA THR A 389 -23.44 -33.27 23.28
C THR A 389 -24.55 -33.73 22.35
#